data_AF-A0A3Q0RSA6-F1
#
_entry.id   AF-A0A3Q0RSA6-F1
#
_cell.length_a   1.000
_cell.length_b   1.000
_cell.length_c   1.000
_cell.angle_alpha   90.00
_cell.angle_beta   90.00
_cell.angle_gamma   90.00
#
_symmetry.space_group_name_H-M   'P 1'
#
loop_
_entity.id
_entity.type
_entity.pdbx_description
1 polymer ?
#
loop_
_entity_poly.entity_id
_entity_poly.type
_entity_poly.pdbx_seq_one_letter_code
_entity_poly.pdbx_strand_id
1 'polypeptide(L)' 'MPGPGRWRGRVALVTGASAGIGAAVAVELVRCGMKVVGCARDVGRIQVCSEVKIQFLQRVT' A
#
# COMPACT_ATOMS: atom_id res chain seq x y z
N MET A 1 14.26 -18.35 6.31
CA MET A 1 14.34 -17.05 5.61
C MET A 1 13.70 -17.21 4.24
N PRO A 2 12.83 -16.32 3.79
CA PRO A 2 12.25 -16.48 2.46
C PRO A 2 13.22 -16.03 1.37
N GLY A 3 13.24 -16.75 0.26
CA GLY A 3 14.18 -16.53 -0.84
C GLY A 3 13.98 -15.22 -1.61
N PRO A 4 14.98 -14.83 -2.43
CA PRO A 4 14.92 -13.62 -3.25
C PRO A 4 13.68 -13.65 -4.15
N GLY A 5 12.83 -12.62 -4.03
CA GLY A 5 11.61 -12.49 -4.83
C GLY A 5 10.32 -13.05 -4.21
N ARG A 6 10.30 -13.52 -2.95
CA ARG A 6 9.07 -14.00 -2.26
C ARG A 6 7.84 -13.13 -2.49
N TRP A 7 8.05 -11.83 -2.56
CA TRP A 7 7.01 -10.81 -2.54
C TRP A 7 6.59 -10.33 -3.92
N ARG A 8 7.40 -10.54 -4.97
CA ARG A 8 7.08 -10.06 -6.32
C ARG A 8 5.73 -10.60 -6.80
N GLY A 9 4.89 -9.72 -7.35
CA GLY A 9 3.58 -10.06 -7.90
C GLY A 9 2.47 -10.32 -6.87
N ARG A 10 2.79 -10.34 -5.56
CA ARG A 10 1.78 -10.48 -4.49
C ARG A 10 1.08 -9.16 -4.19
N VAL A 11 -0.07 -9.25 -3.53
CA VAL A 11 -0.85 -8.10 -3.07
C VAL A 11 -0.64 -7.88 -1.57
N ALA A 12 -0.43 -6.64 -1.14
CA ALA A 12 -0.38 -6.24 0.27
C ALA A 12 -1.43 -5.17 0.58
N LEU A 13 -2.16 -5.34 1.69
CA LEU A 13 -3.06 -4.33 2.24
C LEU A 13 -2.32 -3.57 3.36
N VAL A 14 -2.26 -2.25 3.27
CA VAL A 14 -1.61 -1.38 4.26
C VAL A 14 -2.65 -0.46 4.88
N THR A 15 -2.88 -0.62 6.18
CA THR A 15 -3.72 0.30 6.97
C THR A 15 -2.88 1.48 7.46
N GLY A 16 -3.49 2.66 7.59
CA GLY A 16 -2.75 3.88 7.95
C GLY A 16 -1.81 4.36 6.84
N ALA A 17 -2.06 4.01 5.58
CA ALA A 17 -1.21 4.34 4.44
C ALA A 17 -1.17 5.85 4.09
N SER A 18 -1.92 6.69 4.81
CA SER A 18 -1.98 8.14 4.57
C SER A 18 -0.79 8.91 5.10
N ALA A 19 -0.03 8.39 6.08
CA ALA A 19 1.09 9.10 6.67
C ALA A 19 2.04 8.16 7.44
N GLY A 20 3.20 8.70 7.83
CA GLY A 20 4.15 8.04 8.73
C GLY A 20 4.63 6.69 8.20
N ILE A 21 4.69 5.71 9.09
CA ILE A 21 5.23 4.37 8.80
C ILE A 21 4.38 3.65 7.74
N GLY A 22 3.05 3.75 7.81
CA GLY A 22 2.16 3.08 6.84
C GLY A 22 2.42 3.56 5.41
N ALA A 23 2.63 4.86 5.22
CA ALA A 23 2.99 5.41 3.91
C ALA A 23 4.37 4.93 3.44
N ALA A 24 5.39 4.98 4.30
CA ALA A 24 6.75 4.53 3.95
C ALA A 24 6.79 3.03 3.60
N VAL A 25 6.06 2.20 4.35
CA VAL A 25 5.95 0.77 4.09
C VAL A 25 5.23 0.51 2.77
N ALA A 26 4.15 1.23 2.47
CA ALA A 26 3.44 1.08 1.20
C ALA A 26 4.38 1.36 0.01
N VAL A 27 5.20 2.41 0.09
CA VAL A 27 6.20 2.74 -0.95
C VAL A 27 7.22 1.62 -1.12
N GLU A 28 7.75 1.07 -0.03
CA GLU A 28 8.79 0.03 -0.10
C GLU A 28 8.25 -1.31 -0.62
N LEU A 29 7.01 -1.66 -0.30
CA LEU A 29 6.35 -2.85 -0.83
C LEU A 29 6.16 -2.76 -2.36
N VAL A 30 5.81 -1.58 -2.87
CA VAL A 30 5.73 -1.33 -4.33
C VAL A 30 7.11 -1.50 -4.98
N ARG A 31 8.18 -0.95 -4.36
CA ARG A 31 9.56 -1.12 -4.84
C ARG A 31 10.01 -2.58 -4.87
N CYS A 32 9.50 -3.39 -3.94
CA CYS A 32 9.69 -4.84 -3.95
C CYS A 32 8.90 -5.57 -5.06
N GLY A 33 8.17 -4.85 -5.91
CA GLY A 33 7.36 -5.40 -7.00
C GLY A 33 6.04 -5.98 -6.54
N MET A 34 5.51 -5.52 -5.40
CA MET A 34 4.17 -5.89 -4.93
C MET A 34 3.11 -4.95 -5.48
N LYS A 35 1.90 -5.47 -5.62
CA LYS A 35 0.69 -4.64 -5.73
C LYS A 35 0.28 -4.23 -4.31
N VAL A 36 0.00 -2.96 -4.08
CA VAL A 36 -0.35 -2.46 -2.75
C VAL A 36 -1.74 -1.83 -2.77
N VAL A 37 -2.52 -2.08 -1.72
CA VAL A 37 -3.79 -1.40 -1.46
C VAL A 37 -3.62 -0.61 -0.16
N GLY A 38 -3.71 0.71 -0.26
CA GLY A 38 -3.67 1.59 0.92
C GLY A 38 -5.07 1.82 1.49
N CYS A 39 -5.21 1.72 2.81
CA CYS A 39 -6.44 2.05 3.53
C CYS A 39 -6.15 3.11 4.60
N ALA A 40 -6.88 4.23 4.53
CA ALA A 40 -6.83 5.28 5.54
C ALA A 40 -8.19 5.98 5.65
N ARG A 41 -8.39 6.70 6.75
CA ARG A 41 -9.62 7.44 7.05
C ARG A 41 -9.73 8.76 6.27
N ASP A 42 -8.59 9.34 5.91
CA ASP A 42 -8.52 10.63 5.23
C ASP A 42 -8.01 10.44 3.80
N VAL A 43 -8.92 10.64 2.85
CA VAL A 43 -8.72 10.44 1.41
C VAL A 43 -7.83 11.55 0.82
N GLY A 44 -7.81 12.74 1.42
CA GLY A 44 -7.15 13.93 0.88
C GLY A 44 -5.63 13.94 1.02
N ARG A 45 -5.04 13.03 1.81
CA ARG A 45 -3.60 12.97 2.09
C ARG A 45 -2.84 11.89 1.31
N ILE A 46 -3.52 11.04 0.55
CA ILE A 46 -2.88 9.95 -0.19
C ILE A 46 -2.57 10.44 -1.60
N GLN A 47 -1.46 11.19 -1.73
CA GLN A 47 -0.90 11.53 -3.03
C GLN A 47 -0.26 10.27 -3.63
N VAL A 48 -0.82 9.86 -4.77
CA VAL A 48 -0.50 8.66 -5.55
C VAL A 48 0.98 8.54 -5.84
N CYS A 49 1.62 7.51 -5.28
CA CYS A 49 2.90 7.02 -5.79
C CYS A 49 2.61 5.94 -6.84
N SER A 50 3.04 6.21 -8.07
CA SER A 50 3.21 5.29 -9.22
C SER A 50 2.54 3.91 -9.16
N GLU A 51 1.53 3.70 -10.01
CA GLU A 51 0.92 2.40 -10.35
C GLU A 51 0.24 1.61 -9.22
N VAL A 52 0.03 2.25 -8.07
CA VAL A 52 -0.77 1.70 -6.98
C VAL A 52 -2.25 1.97 -7.29
N LYS A 53 -3.00 0.95 -7.73
CA LYS A 53 -4.47 0.98 -7.67
C LYS A 53 -4.88 0.96 -6.19
N ILE A 54 -4.86 2.12 -5.55
CA ILE A 54 -5.38 2.32 -4.21
C ILE A 54 -6.91 2.21 -4.32
N GLN A 55 -7.43 1.00 -4.13
CA GLN A 55 -8.85 0.79 -4.06
C GLN A 55 -9.31 1.14 -2.64
N PHE A 56 -10.00 2.27 -2.53
CA PHE A 56 -10.59 2.71 -1.28
C PHE A 56 -11.77 1.79 -0.92
N LEU A 57 -11.65 1.06 0.18
CA LEU A 57 -12.83 0.55 0.87
C LEU A 57 -13.42 1.73 1.64
N GLN A 58 -14.17 2.60 0.95
CA GLN A 58 -14.93 3.65 1.62
C GLN A 58 -16.06 2.96 2.39
N ARG A 59 -15.84 2.80 3.70
CA ARG A 59 -16.88 2.70 4.73
C ARG A 59 -17.73 1.42 4.69
N VAL A 60 -17.46 0.51 5.64
CA VAL A 60 -18.51 -0.36 6.20
C VAL A 60 -19.22 0.49 7.25
N THR A 61 -20.24 1.24 6.83
CA THR A 61 -21.39 1.54 7.68
C THR A 61 -22.53 0.69 7.18
#